data_AF-A0A7C3H663-F1
#
_entry.id   AF-A0A7C3H663-F1
#
_cell.length_a   1.000
_cell.length_b   1.000
_cell.length_c   1.000
_cell.angle_alpha   90.00
_cell.angle_beta   90.00
_cell.angle_gamma   90.00
#
_symmetry.space_group_name_H-M   'P 1'
#
loop_
_entity.id
_entity.type
_entity.pdbx_description
1 polymer ?
#
loop_
_entity_poly.entity_id
_entity_poly.type
_entity_poly.pdbx_seq_one_letter_code
_entity_poly.pdbx_strand_id
1 'polypeptide(L)'
;MKRVSTLSAWLKLTVIPLAGLLAACGSSSDDDGTDTTTVTGSVTAAPVDGASVVVRDTAGNTVAGPVTTAADGTYTLHIDNALLASDLLLESSGGSYTDEATGLGVTAGTLSAYVAGGSLSATARVHMTPATTIVSDLVHSHGMSLSSAQSAFESAFGFGADTTEAPADATNPPAGASDAQLLAGLRAAAFSQLTMDLGLTTAEQFDLLPALAEDLAADGSLDGAGANGAVTVAGSTLLPADIQNRFALAMEGFHASANNQTGLSNDKIGALPFAKLALSSSYKVEYLPGMMAAMEGKTTFKLRVSNLADDMAATGLSVSLMPMMHMTSGMMHGSPTGGCSVSATTAGEYDCSVYYLMGSSMSNGMSMGYWQLKVMIGGMMGESVTFSPAVMMAMGDTAKVTLRGQTDSDMIAGMAMDGGMAMPENRSYYLFKDSLSGMTGNHTLKLFVAAKESMMSYKAVSVGTVLNGGDASYELTVASMDVDVSTDGSTWIAASDDGNGLWTAAGITGLTDGTAASVYVRLTVNGEQKTTNGLSPAGDGSNDYGAFTLTPGGM
;
A
#
# COMPACT_ATOMS: atom_id res chain seq x y z
N MET A 1 -26.32 -14.87 50.37
CA MET A 1 -27.26 -14.30 51.35
C MET A 1 -27.03 -12.80 51.37
N LYS A 2 -27.91 -11.88 50.95
CA LYS A 2 -29.33 -11.66 51.28
C LYS A 2 -30.13 -11.25 50.04
N ARG A 3 -31.45 -11.43 50.15
CA ARG A 3 -32.51 -11.29 49.16
C ARG A 3 -33.37 -10.03 49.44
N VAL A 4 -33.99 -9.49 48.38
CA VAL A 4 -35.36 -8.87 48.29
C VAL A 4 -35.49 -7.39 48.76
N SER A 5 -36.21 -6.43 48.14
CA SER A 5 -37.34 -6.39 47.16
C SER A 5 -37.50 -5.05 46.36
N THR A 6 -37.79 -5.16 45.05
CA THR A 6 -38.85 -4.54 44.19
C THR A 6 -39.47 -3.14 44.42
N LEU A 7 -39.63 -2.39 43.30
CA LEU A 7 -40.80 -1.57 42.82
C LEU A 7 -40.35 -0.92 41.47
N SER A 8 -40.86 -1.14 40.24
CA SER A 8 -42.21 -1.17 39.59
C SER A 8 -42.85 0.20 39.30
N ALA A 9 -42.75 0.67 38.04
CA ALA A 9 -43.74 1.49 37.29
C ALA A 9 -43.31 1.55 35.80
N TRP A 10 -43.92 0.81 34.86
CA TRP A 10 -45.11 1.13 34.05
C TRP A 10 -45.00 2.36 33.12
N LEU A 11 -44.81 2.12 31.81
CA LEU A 11 -45.32 3.00 30.75
C LEU A 11 -45.83 2.16 29.56
N LYS A 12 -46.95 2.62 29.00
CA LYS A 12 -47.99 1.83 28.32
C LYS A 12 -47.70 1.61 26.84
N LEU A 13 -47.81 0.34 26.43
CA LEU A 13 -48.00 -0.12 25.07
C LEU A 13 -49.48 0.08 24.70
N THR A 14 -49.76 0.73 23.56
CA THR A 14 -51.13 0.86 23.05
C THR A 14 -51.27 0.00 21.79
N VAL A 15 -52.02 -1.09 21.94
CA VAL A 15 -52.52 -1.95 20.86
C VAL A 15 -53.91 -1.43 20.47
N ILE A 16 -54.18 -1.26 19.19
CA ILE A 16 -55.54 -1.09 18.65
C ILE A 16 -55.76 -2.18 17.58
N PRO A 17 -56.91 -2.89 17.59
CA PRO A 17 -57.11 -4.12 16.84
C PRO A 17 -57.64 -3.93 15.41
N LEU A 18 -57.45 -4.99 14.64
CA LEU A 18 -58.01 -5.34 13.34
C LEU A 18 -59.52 -5.04 13.20
N ALA A 19 -59.92 -4.48 12.05
CA ALA A 19 -61.24 -4.67 11.47
C ALA A 19 -61.10 -4.78 9.95
N GLY A 20 -61.45 -5.96 9.41
CA GLY A 20 -61.58 -6.17 7.98
C GLY A 20 -62.86 -5.52 7.45
N LEU A 21 -62.75 -4.88 6.29
CA LEU A 21 -63.87 -4.66 5.38
C LEU A 21 -63.38 -4.97 3.97
N LEU A 22 -63.87 -6.10 3.43
CA LEU A 22 -63.97 -6.33 2.00
C LEU A 22 -64.94 -5.28 1.42
N ALA A 23 -64.44 -4.41 0.56
CA ALA A 23 -65.26 -3.61 -0.34
C ALA A 23 -64.63 -3.70 -1.75
N ALA A 24 -65.18 -4.61 -2.55
CA ALA A 24 -65.05 -4.62 -3.99
C ALA A 24 -66.10 -3.66 -4.59
N CYS A 25 -65.62 -2.68 -5.36
CA CYS A 25 -66.28 -1.88 -6.40
C CYS A 25 -65.27 -0.75 -6.70
N GLY A 26 -64.49 -0.79 -7.77
CA GLY A 26 -64.99 -0.64 -9.12
C GLY A 26 -64.90 0.84 -9.53
N SER A 27 -63.72 1.30 -9.92
CA SER A 27 -63.57 2.43 -10.84
C SER A 27 -62.35 2.19 -11.70
N SER A 28 -62.59 2.05 -12.99
CA SER A 28 -61.58 1.97 -14.05
C SER A 28 -60.67 3.19 -14.01
N SER A 29 -59.39 2.93 -13.80
CA SER A 29 -58.32 3.79 -14.28
C SER A 29 -57.34 2.82 -14.94
N ASP A 30 -57.12 2.99 -16.24
CA ASP A 30 -56.08 2.29 -16.99
C ASP A 30 -54.74 2.60 -16.31
N ASP A 31 -54.24 1.64 -15.54
CA ASP A 31 -52.94 1.72 -14.86
C ASP A 31 -51.93 1.07 -15.80
N ASP A 32 -51.51 1.81 -16.81
CA ASP A 32 -50.29 1.54 -17.62
C ASP A 32 -49.03 1.90 -16.78
N GLY A 33 -49.04 1.59 -15.50
CA GLY A 33 -47.89 1.76 -14.60
C GLY A 33 -46.92 0.61 -14.80
N THR A 34 -45.85 0.83 -15.55
CA THR A 34 -44.73 -0.11 -15.62
C THR A 34 -44.15 -0.33 -14.23
N ASP A 35 -44.01 -1.59 -13.78
CA ASP A 35 -43.33 -1.89 -12.51
C ASP A 35 -41.90 -1.35 -12.55
N THR A 36 -41.51 -0.56 -11.55
CA THR A 36 -40.16 0.04 -11.48
C THR A 36 -39.38 -0.43 -10.27
N THR A 37 -38.05 -0.37 -10.39
CA THR A 37 -37.09 -0.57 -9.30
C THR A 37 -36.47 0.76 -8.93
N THR A 38 -36.52 1.09 -7.63
CA THR A 38 -35.84 2.26 -7.07
C THR A 38 -34.35 1.97 -6.94
N VAL A 39 -33.54 2.82 -7.55
CA VAL A 39 -32.07 2.82 -7.41
C VAL A 39 -31.67 4.12 -6.74
N THR A 40 -30.79 4.01 -5.75
CA THR A 40 -30.21 5.16 -5.05
C THR A 40 -28.72 5.24 -5.32
N GLY A 41 -28.09 6.37 -5.03
CA GLY A 41 -26.66 6.49 -5.25
C GLY A 41 -26.14 7.87 -4.91
N SER A 42 -24.89 8.12 -5.28
CA SER A 42 -24.29 9.45 -5.22
C SER A 42 -23.41 9.71 -6.44
N VAL A 43 -23.18 10.99 -6.72
CA VAL A 43 -22.14 11.48 -7.64
C VAL A 43 -21.04 12.10 -6.79
N THR A 44 -19.82 11.58 -6.90
CA THR A 44 -18.73 11.95 -6.00
C THR A 44 -17.38 12.05 -6.72
N ALA A 45 -16.93 13.29 -6.99
CA ALA A 45 -15.49 13.62 -7.02
C ALA A 45 -15.13 14.00 -5.58
N ALA A 46 -15.67 15.12 -5.09
CA ALA A 46 -16.31 15.27 -3.78
C ALA A 46 -17.85 15.25 -3.97
N PRO A 47 -18.72 15.38 -2.93
CA PRO A 47 -20.17 15.47 -3.12
C PRO A 47 -20.55 16.51 -4.18
N VAL A 48 -21.16 16.06 -5.29
CA VAL A 48 -21.52 16.96 -6.41
C VAL A 48 -22.97 17.43 -6.24
N ASP A 49 -23.15 18.70 -5.92
CA ASP A 49 -24.46 19.35 -5.78
C ASP A 49 -25.04 19.74 -7.15
N GLY A 50 -26.32 19.44 -7.38
CA GLY A 50 -27.06 19.92 -8.55
C GLY A 50 -26.73 19.25 -9.89
N ALA A 51 -26.05 18.11 -9.91
CA ALA A 51 -25.76 17.36 -11.13
C ALA A 51 -27.04 16.68 -11.66
N SER A 52 -27.17 16.61 -12.99
CA SER A 52 -28.25 15.88 -13.67
C SER A 52 -27.83 14.44 -13.93
N VAL A 53 -28.52 13.48 -13.33
CA VAL A 53 -28.28 12.04 -13.46
C VAL A 53 -29.29 11.39 -14.40
N VAL A 54 -28.81 10.65 -15.39
CA VAL A 54 -29.60 9.87 -16.33
C VAL A 54 -29.12 8.43 -16.38
N VAL A 55 -29.99 7.52 -16.80
CA VAL A 55 -29.64 6.13 -17.10
C VAL A 55 -29.82 5.91 -18.59
N ARG A 56 -28.84 5.27 -19.23
CA ARG A 56 -28.88 4.88 -20.64
C ARG A 56 -28.80 3.36 -20.81
N ASP A 57 -29.43 2.88 -21.87
CA ASP A 57 -29.18 1.53 -22.37
C ASP A 57 -27.89 1.49 -23.23
N THR A 58 -27.50 0.29 -23.67
CA THR A 58 -26.33 0.08 -24.54
C THR A 58 -26.47 0.68 -25.94
N ALA A 59 -27.68 1.07 -26.35
CA ALA A 59 -27.94 1.78 -27.60
C ALA A 59 -27.85 3.31 -27.43
N GLY A 60 -27.60 3.80 -26.20
CA GLY A 60 -27.47 5.22 -25.87
C GLY A 60 -28.80 5.92 -25.58
N ASN A 61 -29.93 5.21 -25.59
CA ASN A 61 -31.23 5.79 -25.29
C ASN A 61 -31.34 6.06 -23.80
N THR A 62 -31.87 7.22 -23.42
CA THR A 62 -32.20 7.50 -22.01
C THR A 62 -33.42 6.67 -21.59
N VAL A 63 -33.23 5.85 -20.56
CA VAL A 63 -34.23 4.92 -20.05
C VAL A 63 -34.77 5.30 -18.66
N ALA A 64 -34.07 6.17 -17.93
CA ALA A 64 -34.54 6.77 -16.69
C ALA A 64 -33.86 8.13 -16.44
N GLY A 65 -34.49 8.97 -15.61
CA GLY A 65 -34.06 10.35 -15.35
C GLY A 65 -34.56 11.36 -16.38
N PRO A 66 -34.09 12.62 -16.34
CA PRO A 66 -33.08 13.13 -15.42
C PRO A 66 -33.60 13.30 -13.99
N VAL A 67 -32.73 13.07 -13.00
CA VAL A 67 -32.92 13.49 -11.60
C VAL A 67 -31.75 14.37 -11.17
N THR A 68 -31.96 15.26 -10.21
CA THR A 68 -30.92 16.17 -9.72
C THR A 68 -30.33 15.67 -8.41
N THR A 69 -29.00 15.69 -8.28
CA THR A 69 -28.35 15.36 -7.01
C THR A 69 -28.63 16.40 -5.94
N ALA A 70 -28.72 15.96 -4.70
CA ALA A 70 -28.76 16.84 -3.53
C ALA A 70 -27.35 17.37 -3.20
N ALA A 71 -27.26 18.27 -2.22
CA ALA A 71 -25.99 18.88 -1.79
C ALA A 71 -24.95 17.88 -1.25
N ASP A 72 -25.39 16.70 -0.78
CA ASP A 72 -24.52 15.60 -0.39
C ASP A 72 -24.17 14.65 -1.55
N GLY A 73 -24.48 15.06 -2.78
CA GLY A 73 -24.26 14.30 -4.01
C GLY A 73 -25.26 13.17 -4.24
N THR A 74 -26.20 12.93 -3.32
CA THR A 74 -27.10 11.78 -3.41
C THR A 74 -28.21 11.97 -4.43
N TYR A 75 -28.69 10.88 -5.01
CA TYR A 75 -29.85 10.87 -5.92
C TYR A 75 -30.73 9.63 -5.68
N THR A 76 -31.94 9.68 -6.22
CA THR A 76 -32.87 8.54 -6.29
C THR A 76 -33.54 8.54 -7.65
N LEU A 77 -33.58 7.39 -8.31
CA LEU A 77 -34.21 7.21 -9.62
C LEU A 77 -35.05 5.92 -9.65
N HIS A 78 -35.97 5.84 -10.60
CA HIS A 78 -36.81 4.67 -10.83
C HIS A 78 -36.56 4.14 -12.25
N ILE A 79 -36.20 2.86 -12.36
CA ILE A 79 -35.95 2.19 -13.64
C ILE A 79 -37.05 1.16 -13.88
N ASP A 80 -37.60 1.11 -15.09
CA ASP A 80 -38.53 0.06 -15.50
C ASP A 80 -37.89 -1.33 -15.33
N ASN A 81 -38.59 -2.23 -14.64
CA ASN A 81 -38.15 -3.60 -14.39
C ASN A 81 -37.85 -4.37 -15.69
N ALA A 82 -38.51 -4.03 -16.80
CA ALA A 82 -38.25 -4.63 -18.10
C ALA A 82 -36.83 -4.35 -18.63
N LEU A 83 -36.19 -3.28 -18.15
CA LEU A 83 -34.88 -2.84 -18.60
C LEU A 83 -33.74 -3.32 -17.70
N LEU A 84 -34.04 -3.85 -16.51
CA LEU A 84 -33.03 -4.30 -15.55
C LEU A 84 -32.24 -5.51 -16.03
N ALA A 85 -32.73 -6.27 -17.01
CA ALA A 85 -32.01 -7.40 -17.59
C ALA A 85 -30.90 -6.97 -18.56
N SER A 86 -30.93 -5.72 -19.04
CA SER A 86 -29.94 -5.15 -19.95
C SER A 86 -28.83 -4.46 -19.17
N ASP A 87 -27.65 -4.33 -19.78
CA ASP A 87 -26.60 -3.48 -19.22
C ASP A 87 -27.02 -2.01 -19.26
N LEU A 88 -26.65 -1.28 -18.22
CA LEU A 88 -27.05 0.10 -18.01
C LEU A 88 -25.83 0.97 -17.75
N LEU A 89 -25.87 2.18 -18.29
CA LEU A 89 -24.89 3.23 -18.07
C LEU A 89 -25.55 4.36 -17.30
N LEU A 90 -25.10 4.62 -16.08
CA LEU A 90 -25.50 5.80 -15.33
C LEU A 90 -24.51 6.92 -15.61
N GLU A 91 -25.01 8.11 -15.94
CA GLU A 91 -24.18 9.29 -16.22
C GLU A 91 -24.72 10.49 -15.46
N SER A 92 -23.81 11.25 -14.86
CA SER A 92 -24.09 12.57 -14.31
C SER A 92 -23.46 13.65 -15.18
N SER A 93 -24.11 14.82 -15.28
CA SER A 93 -23.54 15.99 -15.95
C SER A 93 -23.89 17.28 -15.21
N GLY A 94 -22.96 18.24 -15.23
CA GLY A 94 -23.11 19.54 -14.56
C GLY A 94 -23.05 19.42 -13.03
N GLY A 95 -23.57 20.43 -12.34
CA GLY A 95 -23.44 20.56 -10.88
C GLY A 95 -22.11 21.15 -10.45
N SER A 96 -21.88 21.21 -9.15
CA SER A 96 -20.66 21.75 -8.55
C SER A 96 -20.21 20.98 -7.34
N TYR A 97 -18.90 20.95 -7.10
CA TYR A 97 -18.28 20.36 -5.91
C TYR A 97 -17.12 21.22 -5.43
N THR A 98 -16.66 20.96 -4.21
CA THR A 98 -15.42 21.52 -3.68
C THR A 98 -14.33 20.49 -3.90
N ASP A 99 -13.32 20.82 -4.70
CA ASP A 99 -12.18 19.94 -4.96
C ASP A 99 -11.39 19.69 -3.67
N GLU A 100 -11.17 18.43 -3.33
CA GLU A 100 -10.62 18.05 -2.02
C GLU A 100 -9.17 18.50 -1.83
N ALA A 101 -8.39 18.47 -2.91
CA ALA A 101 -6.98 18.77 -2.87
C ALA A 101 -6.75 20.29 -2.73
N THR A 102 -7.50 21.11 -3.46
CA THR A 102 -7.32 22.58 -3.50
C THR A 102 -8.27 23.35 -2.58
N GLY A 103 -9.41 22.78 -2.21
CA GLY A 103 -10.51 23.46 -1.52
C GLY A 103 -11.29 24.45 -2.39
N LEU A 104 -11.09 24.44 -3.72
CA LEU A 104 -11.76 25.36 -4.65
C LEU A 104 -13.09 24.78 -5.14
N GLY A 105 -14.09 25.65 -5.33
CA GLY A 105 -15.36 25.26 -5.96
C GLY A 105 -15.22 25.15 -7.47
N VAL A 106 -15.72 24.06 -8.05
CA VAL A 106 -15.55 23.71 -9.47
C VAL A 106 -16.88 23.23 -10.04
N THR A 107 -17.12 23.47 -11.33
CA THR A 107 -18.22 22.84 -12.06
C THR A 107 -17.83 21.40 -12.36
N ALA A 108 -18.66 20.43 -11.97
CA ALA A 108 -18.38 19.03 -12.26
C ALA A 108 -18.56 18.73 -13.76
N GLY A 109 -17.65 17.91 -14.28
CA GLY A 109 -17.78 17.30 -15.60
C GLY A 109 -18.69 16.07 -15.57
N THR A 110 -18.43 15.12 -16.47
CA THR A 110 -19.16 13.86 -16.50
C THR A 110 -18.53 12.86 -15.53
N LEU A 111 -19.38 12.20 -14.74
CA LEU A 111 -19.02 10.98 -14.01
C LEU A 111 -20.02 9.90 -14.40
N SER A 112 -19.55 8.65 -14.42
CA SER A 112 -20.35 7.53 -14.89
C SER A 112 -20.10 6.25 -14.10
N ALA A 113 -21.04 5.32 -14.23
CA ALA A 113 -20.93 3.98 -13.71
C ALA A 113 -21.62 3.01 -14.66
N TYR A 114 -20.90 1.96 -15.07
CA TYR A 114 -21.46 0.87 -15.85
C TYR A 114 -21.97 -0.23 -14.91
N VAL A 115 -23.18 -0.72 -15.19
CA VAL A 115 -23.85 -1.73 -14.39
C VAL A 115 -24.30 -2.87 -15.30
N ALA A 116 -23.83 -4.09 -15.00
CA ALA A 116 -24.19 -5.27 -15.76
C ALA A 116 -25.68 -5.62 -15.62
N GLY A 117 -26.28 -6.12 -16.69
CA GLY A 117 -27.66 -6.57 -16.73
C GLY A 117 -27.97 -7.63 -15.67
N GLY A 118 -29.11 -7.47 -15.03
CA GLY A 118 -29.61 -8.34 -13.97
C GLY A 118 -28.97 -8.12 -12.59
N SER A 119 -28.07 -7.15 -12.44
CA SER A 119 -27.38 -6.90 -11.16
C SER A 119 -28.12 -5.94 -10.21
N LEU A 120 -29.06 -5.15 -10.72
CA LEU A 120 -29.84 -4.20 -9.93
C LEU A 120 -31.05 -4.87 -9.26
N SER A 121 -31.34 -4.43 -8.03
CA SER A 121 -32.48 -4.86 -7.22
C SER A 121 -33.10 -3.66 -6.49
N ALA A 122 -34.23 -3.85 -5.81
CA ALA A 122 -34.96 -2.79 -5.09
C ALA A 122 -34.16 -2.06 -3.99
N THR A 123 -33.00 -2.57 -3.60
CA THR A 123 -32.08 -1.94 -2.63
C THR A 123 -30.73 -1.58 -3.24
N ALA A 124 -30.62 -1.60 -4.57
CA ALA A 124 -29.36 -1.32 -5.24
C ALA A 124 -28.91 0.12 -5.02
N ARG A 125 -27.59 0.24 -4.86
CA ARG A 125 -26.87 1.50 -4.74
C ARG A 125 -25.85 1.58 -5.85
N VAL A 126 -25.83 2.68 -6.58
CA VAL A 126 -24.87 2.90 -7.67
C VAL A 126 -24.21 4.27 -7.49
N HIS A 127 -22.94 4.26 -7.13
CA HIS A 127 -22.14 5.45 -6.88
C HIS A 127 -21.26 5.74 -8.09
N MET A 128 -21.37 6.97 -8.62
CA MET A 128 -20.54 7.46 -9.73
C MET A 128 -19.35 8.21 -9.15
N THR A 129 -18.16 7.71 -9.40
CA THR A 129 -16.87 8.21 -8.89
C THR A 129 -15.84 8.28 -10.02
N PRO A 130 -14.68 8.94 -9.83
CA PRO A 130 -13.57 8.85 -10.77
C PRO A 130 -13.22 7.42 -11.18
N ALA A 131 -13.17 6.49 -10.21
CA ALA A 131 -12.84 5.09 -10.44
C ALA A 131 -13.87 4.38 -11.32
N THR A 132 -15.17 4.54 -11.02
CA THR A 132 -16.24 3.91 -11.80
C THR A 132 -16.38 4.54 -13.19
N THR A 133 -16.00 5.81 -13.33
CA THR A 133 -16.00 6.54 -14.60
C THR A 133 -14.94 5.95 -15.53
N ILE A 134 -13.71 5.74 -15.04
CA ILE A 134 -12.64 5.09 -15.81
C ILE A 134 -13.09 3.70 -16.28
N VAL A 135 -13.63 2.87 -15.37
CA VAL A 135 -14.13 1.53 -15.76
C VAL A 135 -15.27 1.61 -16.76
N SER A 136 -16.18 2.57 -16.59
CA SER A 136 -17.28 2.80 -17.52
C SER A 136 -16.77 3.18 -18.92
N ASP A 137 -15.77 4.06 -19.01
CA ASP A 137 -15.17 4.47 -20.28
C ASP A 137 -14.44 3.31 -20.96
N LEU A 138 -13.70 2.49 -20.20
CA LEU A 138 -13.07 1.28 -20.73
C LEU A 138 -14.09 0.33 -21.37
N VAL A 139 -15.27 0.19 -20.77
CA VAL A 139 -16.33 -0.68 -21.31
C VAL A 139 -17.06 -0.02 -22.48
N HIS A 140 -17.57 1.19 -22.28
CA HIS A 140 -18.47 1.85 -23.23
C HIS A 140 -17.74 2.49 -24.41
N SER A 141 -16.63 3.18 -24.14
CA SER A 141 -15.88 3.95 -25.15
C SER A 141 -14.77 3.12 -25.80
N HIS A 142 -14.19 2.16 -25.08
CA HIS A 142 -13.09 1.31 -25.58
C HIS A 142 -13.50 -0.15 -25.85
N GLY A 143 -14.75 -0.52 -25.57
CA GLY A 143 -15.30 -1.83 -25.92
C GLY A 143 -14.73 -3.01 -25.13
N MET A 144 -14.12 -2.77 -23.96
CA MET A 144 -13.66 -3.84 -23.08
C MET A 144 -14.84 -4.57 -22.42
N SER A 145 -14.64 -5.85 -22.07
CA SER A 145 -15.57 -6.51 -21.15
C SER A 145 -15.48 -5.90 -19.75
N LEU A 146 -16.58 -5.88 -18.99
CA LEU A 146 -16.57 -5.36 -17.61
C LEU A 146 -15.50 -6.03 -16.74
N SER A 147 -15.33 -7.36 -16.83
CA SER A 147 -14.30 -8.08 -16.09
C SER A 147 -12.88 -7.67 -16.46
N SER A 148 -12.63 -7.43 -17.75
CA SER A 148 -11.32 -6.97 -18.22
C SER A 148 -11.05 -5.54 -17.79
N ALA A 149 -12.05 -4.65 -17.87
CA ALA A 149 -11.95 -3.26 -17.43
C ALA A 149 -11.68 -3.18 -15.92
N GLN A 150 -12.39 -3.97 -15.10
CA GLN A 150 -12.13 -4.07 -13.66
C GLN A 150 -10.73 -4.60 -13.36
N SER A 151 -10.25 -5.62 -14.08
CA SER A 151 -8.91 -6.17 -13.88
C SER A 151 -7.81 -5.18 -14.26
N ALA A 152 -7.98 -4.45 -15.38
CA ALA A 152 -7.04 -3.41 -15.81
C ALA A 152 -6.99 -2.28 -14.79
N PHE A 153 -8.15 -1.80 -14.34
CA PHE A 153 -8.24 -0.78 -13.29
C PHE A 153 -7.59 -1.24 -11.98
N GLU A 154 -7.88 -2.45 -11.50
CA GLU A 154 -7.33 -2.96 -10.25
C GLU A 154 -5.81 -3.13 -10.30
N SER A 155 -5.28 -3.62 -11.42
CA SER A 155 -3.83 -3.71 -11.67
C SER A 155 -3.18 -2.32 -11.65
N ALA A 156 -3.85 -1.33 -12.22
CA ALA A 156 -3.36 0.03 -12.34
C ALA A 156 -3.36 0.79 -11.02
N PHE A 157 -4.48 0.77 -10.30
CA PHE A 157 -4.71 1.62 -9.12
C PHE A 157 -4.56 0.89 -7.78
N GLY A 158 -4.43 -0.45 -7.78
CA GLY A 158 -4.25 -1.26 -6.58
C GLY A 158 -5.54 -1.54 -5.80
N PHE A 159 -6.71 -1.21 -6.37
CA PHE A 159 -8.03 -1.48 -5.79
C PHE A 159 -9.11 -1.60 -6.88
N GLY A 160 -10.21 -2.28 -6.57
CA GLY A 160 -11.36 -2.40 -7.48
C GLY A 160 -12.28 -1.16 -7.46
N ALA A 161 -12.81 -0.79 -8.63
CA ALA A 161 -13.84 0.25 -8.74
C ALA A 161 -15.20 -0.29 -8.28
N ASP A 162 -15.55 -0.01 -7.03
CA ASP A 162 -16.81 -0.44 -6.40
C ASP A 162 -17.92 0.60 -6.65
N THR A 163 -19.02 0.16 -7.24
CA THR A 163 -20.21 0.99 -7.47
C THR A 163 -21.19 0.97 -6.28
N THR A 164 -21.00 0.09 -5.31
CA THR A 164 -21.97 -0.19 -4.24
C THR A 164 -21.64 0.49 -2.92
N GLU A 165 -20.36 0.78 -2.66
CA GLU A 165 -19.90 1.49 -1.48
C GLU A 165 -20.03 3.00 -1.67
N ALA A 166 -20.68 3.68 -0.72
CA ALA A 166 -20.92 5.11 -0.80
C ALA A 166 -19.68 5.89 -0.33
N PRO A 167 -19.01 6.69 -1.18
CA PRO A 167 -17.85 7.45 -0.74
C PRO A 167 -18.26 8.53 0.26
N ALA A 168 -17.54 8.62 1.38
CA ALA A 168 -17.63 9.76 2.28
C ALA A 168 -16.83 10.95 1.73
N ASP A 169 -17.26 12.18 1.99
CA ASP A 169 -16.44 13.36 1.73
C ASP A 169 -15.15 13.28 2.56
N ALA A 170 -13.99 13.22 1.89
CA ALA A 170 -12.71 13.07 2.57
C ALA A 170 -12.30 14.33 3.35
N THR A 171 -12.86 15.50 3.03
CA THR A 171 -12.57 16.78 3.68
C THR A 171 -13.55 17.13 4.81
N ASN A 172 -14.72 16.50 4.81
CA ASN A 172 -15.74 16.69 5.84
C ASN A 172 -16.61 15.43 6.01
N PRO A 173 -16.02 14.31 6.46
CA PRO A 173 -16.73 13.05 6.52
C PRO A 173 -17.88 13.09 7.53
N PRO A 174 -19.03 12.45 7.22
CA PRO A 174 -20.15 12.40 8.14
C PRO A 174 -19.79 11.59 9.39
N ALA A 175 -20.29 12.03 10.55
CA ALA A 175 -20.08 11.33 11.80
C ALA A 175 -20.64 9.89 11.70
N GLY A 176 -19.77 8.90 11.94
CA GLY A 176 -20.13 7.49 11.88
C GLY A 176 -20.00 6.84 10.50
N ALA A 177 -19.39 7.51 9.51
CA ALA A 177 -18.95 6.85 8.28
C ALA A 177 -18.10 5.61 8.60
N SER A 178 -18.31 4.52 7.87
CA SER A 178 -17.49 3.31 8.02
C SER A 178 -16.09 3.54 7.42
N ASP A 179 -15.10 2.74 7.87
CA ASP A 179 -13.76 2.78 7.27
C ASP A 179 -13.79 2.54 5.75
N ALA A 180 -14.73 1.74 5.25
CA ALA A 180 -14.90 1.48 3.82
C ALA A 180 -15.40 2.72 3.06
N GLN A 181 -16.38 3.44 3.61
CA GLN A 181 -16.88 4.70 3.04
C GLN A 181 -15.81 5.79 3.04
N LEU A 182 -15.06 5.89 4.14
CA LEU A 182 -13.93 6.82 4.29
C LEU A 182 -12.82 6.50 3.27
N LEU A 183 -12.52 5.21 3.07
CA LEU A 183 -11.51 4.76 2.10
C LEU A 183 -11.96 5.01 0.66
N ALA A 184 -13.24 4.79 0.34
CA ALA A 184 -13.79 5.13 -0.97
C ALA A 184 -13.69 6.64 -1.24
N GLY A 185 -13.96 7.47 -0.22
CA GLY A 185 -13.75 8.92 -0.26
C GLY A 185 -12.29 9.32 -0.49
N LEU A 186 -11.37 8.73 0.29
CA LEU A 186 -9.93 8.96 0.15
C LEU A 186 -9.44 8.65 -1.27
N ARG A 187 -9.93 7.56 -1.87
CA ARG A 187 -9.59 7.15 -3.25
C ARG A 187 -10.13 8.12 -4.30
N ALA A 188 -11.32 8.70 -4.09
CA ALA A 188 -11.85 9.73 -4.97
C ALA A 188 -10.99 11.02 -4.89
N ALA A 189 -10.65 11.46 -3.68
CA ALA A 189 -9.80 12.62 -3.44
C ALA A 189 -8.36 12.45 -3.97
N ALA A 190 -7.86 11.21 -4.07
CA ALA A 190 -6.56 10.93 -4.69
C ALA A 190 -6.50 11.34 -6.17
N PHE A 191 -7.64 11.32 -6.90
CA PHE A 191 -7.68 11.84 -8.27
C PHE A 191 -7.58 13.37 -8.32
N SER A 192 -8.21 14.09 -7.38
CA SER A 192 -8.03 15.53 -7.23
C SER A 192 -6.58 15.90 -6.90
N GLN A 193 -5.94 15.14 -6.00
CA GLN A 193 -4.53 15.34 -5.69
C GLN A 193 -3.65 15.04 -6.91
N LEU A 194 -3.93 13.97 -7.66
CA LEU A 194 -3.22 13.65 -8.90
C LEU A 194 -3.35 14.77 -9.94
N THR A 195 -4.55 15.33 -10.12
CA THR A 195 -4.78 16.48 -11.01
C THR A 195 -3.89 17.66 -10.60
N MET A 196 -3.83 17.99 -9.31
CA MET A 196 -2.97 19.05 -8.80
C MET A 196 -1.47 18.74 -9.01
N ASP A 197 -1.03 17.52 -8.73
CA ASP A 197 0.36 17.09 -8.83
C ASP A 197 0.87 17.08 -10.28
N LEU A 198 -0.03 16.89 -11.24
CA LEU A 198 0.24 17.02 -12.68
C LEU A 198 0.28 18.48 -13.16
N GLY A 199 -0.04 19.45 -12.28
CA GLY A 199 -0.11 20.87 -12.63
C GLY A 199 -1.33 21.24 -13.46
N LEU A 200 -2.35 20.37 -13.50
CA LEU A 200 -3.62 20.62 -14.16
C LEU A 200 -4.50 21.52 -13.29
N THR A 201 -5.42 22.23 -13.92
CA THR A 201 -6.49 22.95 -13.23
C THR A 201 -7.50 21.95 -12.68
N THR A 202 -8.23 22.34 -11.64
CA THR A 202 -9.26 21.48 -11.04
C THR A 202 -10.37 21.08 -12.00
N ALA A 203 -10.69 21.93 -13.00
CA ALA A 203 -11.66 21.61 -14.03
C ALA A 203 -11.19 20.48 -14.98
N GLU A 204 -9.87 20.38 -15.20
CA GLU A 204 -9.27 19.35 -16.07
C GLU A 204 -9.22 17.96 -15.39
N GLN A 205 -9.66 17.82 -14.14
CA GLN A 205 -9.82 16.52 -13.49
C GLN A 205 -10.72 15.58 -14.33
N PHE A 206 -11.78 16.11 -14.93
CA PHE A 206 -12.69 15.30 -15.75
C PHE A 206 -12.16 15.03 -17.16
N ASP A 207 -11.14 15.76 -17.61
CA ASP A 207 -10.39 15.43 -18.83
C ASP A 207 -9.30 14.38 -18.54
N LEU A 208 -8.82 14.30 -17.30
CA LEU A 208 -7.84 13.31 -16.87
C LEU A 208 -8.44 11.89 -16.85
N LEU A 209 -9.70 11.72 -16.42
CA LEU A 209 -10.36 10.41 -16.33
C LEU A 209 -10.40 9.65 -17.68
N PRO A 210 -10.92 10.23 -18.79
CA PRO A 210 -10.90 9.56 -20.07
C PRO A 210 -9.48 9.37 -20.62
N ALA A 211 -8.53 10.24 -20.30
CA ALA A 211 -7.12 10.06 -20.66
C ALA A 211 -6.50 8.82 -19.97
N LEU A 212 -6.79 8.62 -18.67
CA LEU A 212 -6.38 7.40 -17.94
C LEU A 212 -7.05 6.14 -18.50
N ALA A 213 -8.31 6.24 -18.95
CA ALA A 213 -9.00 5.14 -19.61
C ALA A 213 -8.39 4.84 -21.00
N GLU A 214 -8.00 5.86 -21.79
CA GLU A 214 -7.35 5.68 -23.08
C GLU A 214 -6.00 4.95 -22.96
N ASP A 215 -5.19 5.35 -21.97
CA ASP A 215 -3.92 4.71 -21.60
C ASP A 215 -4.16 3.23 -21.27
N LEU A 216 -5.05 2.95 -20.32
CA LEU A 216 -5.38 1.59 -19.90
C LEU A 216 -5.98 0.72 -21.00
N ALA A 217 -6.77 1.30 -21.91
CA ALA A 217 -7.38 0.56 -23.00
C ALA A 217 -6.35 0.08 -24.04
N ALA A 218 -5.19 0.72 -24.12
CA ALA A 218 -4.17 0.38 -25.11
C ALA A 218 -3.51 -0.96 -24.80
N ASP A 219 -3.10 -1.19 -23.56
CA ASP A 219 -2.37 -2.40 -23.17
C ASP A 219 -2.62 -2.89 -21.72
N GLY A 220 -3.51 -2.25 -20.98
CA GLY A 220 -3.80 -2.56 -19.58
C GLY A 220 -2.81 -1.99 -18.56
N SER A 221 -1.89 -1.12 -19.00
CA SER A 221 -0.91 -0.43 -18.15
C SER A 221 -1.22 1.06 -18.03
N LEU A 222 -0.64 1.69 -17.00
CA LEU A 222 -0.68 3.14 -16.80
C LEU A 222 0.73 3.70 -17.03
N ASP A 223 1.09 3.87 -18.30
CA ASP A 223 2.42 4.30 -18.74
C ASP A 223 2.39 5.51 -19.69
N GLY A 224 1.25 6.20 -19.75
CA GLY A 224 1.06 7.40 -20.55
C GLY A 224 0.98 7.16 -22.05
N ALA A 225 0.85 5.90 -22.51
CA ALA A 225 0.86 5.53 -23.91
C ALA A 225 -0.48 4.91 -24.34
N GLY A 226 -1.17 5.62 -25.24
CA GLY A 226 -2.34 5.11 -25.93
C GLY A 226 -1.97 4.29 -27.16
N ALA A 227 -2.97 3.68 -27.80
CA ALA A 227 -2.79 2.87 -28.99
C ALA A 227 -2.12 3.62 -30.17
N ASN A 228 -2.19 4.95 -30.18
CA ASN A 228 -1.66 5.82 -31.23
C ASN A 228 -0.45 6.67 -30.79
N GLY A 229 0.15 6.39 -29.63
CA GLY A 229 1.26 7.16 -29.07
C GLY A 229 0.89 7.79 -27.72
N ALA A 230 1.64 8.81 -27.30
CA ALA A 230 1.44 9.41 -25.99
C ALA A 230 0.04 10.01 -25.82
N VAL A 231 -0.58 9.74 -24.67
CA VAL A 231 -1.89 10.29 -24.31
C VAL A 231 -1.76 11.73 -23.86
N THR A 232 -2.75 12.56 -24.16
CA THR A 232 -2.82 13.95 -23.68
C THR A 232 -4.09 14.19 -22.87
N VAL A 233 -3.98 14.88 -21.74
CA VAL A 233 -5.07 15.47 -20.98
C VAL A 233 -5.43 16.83 -21.58
N ALA A 234 -6.73 17.11 -21.71
CA ALA A 234 -7.27 18.34 -22.30
C ALA A 234 -6.64 18.70 -23.66
N GLY A 235 -6.20 17.69 -24.42
CA GLY A 235 -5.59 17.83 -25.75
C GLY A 235 -4.21 18.48 -25.80
N SER A 236 -3.57 18.77 -24.67
CA SER A 236 -2.28 19.50 -24.67
C SER A 236 -1.25 19.05 -23.62
N THR A 237 -1.69 18.57 -22.46
CA THR A 237 -0.78 18.12 -21.40
C THR A 237 -0.50 16.63 -21.57
N LEU A 238 0.76 16.24 -21.80
CA LEU A 238 1.11 14.82 -21.92
C LEU A 238 0.88 14.10 -20.58
N LEU A 239 0.27 12.91 -20.65
CA LEU A 239 0.20 12.01 -19.52
C LEU A 239 1.61 11.45 -19.25
N PRO A 240 2.20 11.63 -18.05
CA PRO A 240 3.56 11.18 -17.79
C PRO A 240 3.72 9.66 -17.86
N ALA A 241 4.89 9.21 -18.30
CA ALA A 241 5.16 7.77 -18.41
C ALA A 241 5.16 7.00 -17.07
N ASP A 242 5.28 7.72 -15.96
CA ASP A 242 5.20 7.19 -14.60
C ASP A 242 3.85 7.48 -13.92
N ILE A 243 2.77 7.65 -14.69
CA ILE A 243 1.46 8.04 -14.15
C ILE A 243 0.93 7.09 -13.06
N GLN A 244 1.19 5.77 -13.17
CA GLN A 244 0.88 4.83 -12.08
C GLN A 244 1.59 5.18 -10.76
N ASN A 245 2.86 5.57 -10.84
CA ASN A 245 3.64 5.98 -9.67
C ASN A 245 3.10 7.30 -9.09
N ARG A 246 2.78 8.26 -9.96
CA ARG A 246 2.19 9.54 -9.56
C ARG A 246 0.86 9.37 -8.85
N PHE A 247 0.02 8.42 -9.27
CA PHE A 247 -1.20 8.10 -8.55
C PHE A 247 -0.93 7.56 -7.13
N ALA A 248 0.04 6.66 -6.95
CA ALA A 248 0.43 6.18 -5.63
C ALA A 248 0.90 7.32 -4.72
N LEU A 249 1.73 8.22 -5.26
CA LEU A 249 2.21 9.41 -4.55
C LEU A 249 1.09 10.41 -4.25
N ALA A 250 0.11 10.56 -5.14
CA ALA A 250 -1.06 11.40 -4.91
C ALA A 250 -1.95 10.86 -3.78
N MET A 251 -2.15 9.54 -3.71
CA MET A 251 -2.88 8.93 -2.59
C MET A 251 -2.16 9.18 -1.25
N GLU A 252 -0.85 8.96 -1.21
CA GLU A 252 -0.03 9.24 -0.02
C GLU A 252 -0.02 10.73 0.33
N GLY A 253 0.13 11.59 -0.67
CA GLY A 253 0.21 13.05 -0.54
C GLY A 253 -1.09 13.63 0.01
N PHE A 254 -2.24 13.20 -0.52
CA PHE A 254 -3.53 13.61 0.02
C PHE A 254 -3.74 13.05 1.43
N HIS A 255 -3.39 11.78 1.67
CA HIS A 255 -3.53 11.17 3.00
C HIS A 255 -2.77 11.95 4.09
N ALA A 256 -1.57 12.43 3.77
CA ALA A 256 -0.74 13.25 4.64
C ALA A 256 -1.15 14.75 4.69
N SER A 257 -2.08 15.18 3.83
CA SER A 257 -2.48 16.59 3.73
C SER A 257 -3.36 17.02 4.90
N ALA A 258 -3.38 18.33 5.17
CA ALA A 258 -4.30 18.92 6.14
C ALA A 258 -5.77 18.90 5.69
N ASN A 259 -6.04 18.70 4.39
CA ASN A 259 -7.39 18.64 3.86
C ASN A 259 -8.02 17.26 4.09
N ASN A 260 -7.22 16.21 4.27
CA ASN A 260 -7.74 14.90 4.64
C ASN A 260 -8.25 14.92 6.08
N GLN A 261 -9.58 14.80 6.23
CA GLN A 261 -10.29 14.70 7.50
C GLN A 261 -10.86 13.31 7.76
N THR A 262 -10.53 12.31 6.94
CA THR A 262 -11.05 10.93 7.07
C THR A 262 -10.71 10.27 8.42
N GLY A 263 -9.57 10.65 9.02
CA GLY A 263 -9.08 10.04 10.25
C GLY A 263 -8.62 8.58 10.10
N LEU A 264 -8.53 8.07 8.86
CA LEU A 264 -7.94 6.76 8.59
C LEU A 264 -6.48 6.74 9.03
N SER A 265 -6.03 5.63 9.60
CA SER A 265 -4.62 5.38 9.86
C SER A 265 -3.96 4.74 8.64
N ASN A 266 -2.62 4.75 8.58
CA ASN A 266 -1.84 4.20 7.45
C ASN A 266 -2.16 2.73 7.11
N ASP A 267 -2.64 1.93 8.07
CA ASP A 267 -3.08 0.55 7.84
C ASP A 267 -4.45 0.45 7.16
N LYS A 268 -5.22 1.54 7.12
CA LYS A 268 -6.59 1.58 6.60
C LYS A 268 -6.74 2.26 5.24
N ILE A 269 -5.66 2.76 4.66
CA ILE A 269 -5.70 3.41 3.34
C ILE A 269 -5.71 2.42 2.16
N GLY A 270 -5.67 1.11 2.45
CA GLY A 270 -5.60 0.06 1.44
C GLY A 270 -4.19 -0.13 0.86
N ALA A 271 -4.11 -0.92 -0.21
CA ALA A 271 -2.87 -1.14 -0.93
C ALA A 271 -2.59 0.02 -1.90
N LEU A 272 -1.32 0.42 -1.98
CA LEU A 272 -0.84 1.34 -3.00
C LEU A 272 -0.39 0.54 -4.23
N PRO A 273 -0.65 1.02 -5.46
CA PRO A 273 -0.18 0.33 -6.65
C PRO A 273 1.35 0.36 -6.70
N PHE A 274 1.94 -0.81 -6.95
CA PHE A 274 3.39 -0.94 -7.02
C PHE A 274 3.90 -0.67 -8.44
N ALA A 275 3.89 0.61 -8.82
CA ALA A 275 4.47 1.08 -10.08
C ALA A 275 5.97 0.74 -10.18
N LYS A 276 6.39 0.33 -11.39
CA LYS A 276 7.79 -0.07 -11.66
C LYS A 276 8.61 1.01 -12.30
N LEU A 277 8.01 2.12 -12.68
CA LEU A 277 8.67 3.24 -13.31
C LEU A 277 8.39 4.50 -12.50
N ALA A 278 9.43 5.29 -12.24
CA ALA A 278 9.34 6.60 -11.62
C ALA A 278 10.32 7.56 -12.29
N LEU A 279 9.93 8.83 -12.43
CA LEU A 279 10.75 9.86 -13.04
C LEU A 279 11.23 10.86 -11.98
N SER A 280 12.48 11.31 -12.12
CA SER A 280 12.99 12.52 -11.47
C SER A 280 13.24 13.61 -12.51
N SER A 281 13.82 14.74 -12.09
CA SER A 281 14.14 15.84 -13.00
C SER A 281 15.08 15.43 -14.15
N SER A 282 16.04 14.55 -13.86
CA SER A 282 17.08 14.15 -14.82
C SER A 282 17.05 12.68 -15.20
N TYR A 283 16.34 11.83 -14.45
CA TYR A 283 16.44 10.38 -14.60
C TYR A 283 15.09 9.69 -14.76
N LYS A 284 15.11 8.64 -15.55
CA LYS A 284 14.11 7.59 -15.59
C LYS A 284 14.61 6.41 -14.76
N VAL A 285 13.84 5.97 -13.78
CA VAL A 285 14.21 4.88 -12.87
C VAL A 285 13.20 3.75 -12.97
N GLU A 286 13.67 2.58 -13.41
CA GLU A 286 12.88 1.37 -13.47
C GLU A 286 13.27 0.41 -12.33
N TYR A 287 12.29 -0.03 -11.55
CA TYR A 287 12.39 -1.11 -10.59
C TYR A 287 12.22 -2.45 -11.31
N LEU A 288 13.30 -3.23 -11.36
CA LEU A 288 13.31 -4.57 -11.94
C LEU A 288 13.24 -5.61 -10.81
N PRO A 289 12.09 -6.24 -10.56
CA PRO A 289 11.95 -7.20 -9.46
C PRO A 289 12.92 -8.37 -9.60
N GLY A 290 13.41 -8.88 -8.47
CA GLY A 290 14.13 -10.15 -8.43
C GLY A 290 13.22 -11.36 -8.69
N MET A 291 13.75 -12.56 -8.47
CA MET A 291 12.97 -13.80 -8.68
C MET A 291 11.78 -13.95 -7.73
N MET A 292 11.78 -13.23 -6.61
CA MET A 292 10.73 -13.26 -5.59
C MET A 292 10.21 -11.84 -5.37
N ALA A 293 8.90 -11.73 -5.11
CA ALA A 293 8.31 -10.50 -4.62
C ALA A 293 8.91 -10.10 -3.26
N ALA A 294 8.80 -8.82 -2.90
CA ALA A 294 9.34 -8.31 -1.66
C ALA A 294 8.71 -9.02 -0.44
N MET A 295 9.55 -9.38 0.52
CA MET A 295 9.14 -10.08 1.74
C MET A 295 9.98 -9.65 2.94
N GLU A 296 9.48 -9.87 4.15
CA GLU A 296 10.27 -9.77 5.39
C GLU A 296 11.55 -10.61 5.24
N GLY A 297 12.67 -9.99 5.58
CA GLY A 297 13.99 -10.52 5.27
C GLY A 297 14.62 -9.86 4.05
N LYS A 298 15.54 -10.58 3.41
CA LYS A 298 16.26 -10.07 2.25
C LYS A 298 15.36 -10.05 1.02
N THR A 299 15.26 -8.89 0.40
CA THR A 299 14.72 -8.70 -0.95
C THR A 299 15.84 -8.17 -1.84
N THR A 300 16.07 -8.83 -2.98
CA THR A 300 16.98 -8.37 -4.04
C THR A 300 16.22 -7.95 -5.27
N PHE A 301 16.70 -6.91 -5.91
CA PHE A 301 16.12 -6.36 -7.14
C PHE A 301 17.20 -5.58 -7.87
N LYS A 302 16.90 -5.16 -9.10
CA LYS A 302 17.74 -4.21 -9.82
C LYS A 302 17.01 -2.88 -9.99
N LEU A 303 17.78 -1.82 -10.06
CA LEU A 303 17.32 -0.53 -10.57
C LEU A 303 17.99 -0.29 -11.91
N ARG A 304 17.23 0.04 -12.94
CA ARG A 304 17.78 0.60 -14.18
C ARG A 304 17.57 2.10 -14.16
N VAL A 305 18.66 2.83 -14.39
CA VAL A 305 18.66 4.29 -14.42
C VAL A 305 19.13 4.74 -15.80
N SER A 306 18.28 5.49 -16.50
CA SER A 306 18.62 6.18 -17.74
C SER A 306 18.43 7.69 -17.59
N ASN A 307 19.13 8.47 -18.40
CA ASN A 307 18.92 9.91 -18.47
C ASN A 307 17.56 10.16 -19.13
N LEU A 308 16.76 11.04 -18.54
CA LEU A 308 15.44 11.37 -19.07
C LEU A 308 15.50 12.09 -20.43
N ALA A 309 16.60 12.80 -20.71
CA ALA A 309 16.73 13.62 -21.91
C ALA A 309 16.97 12.82 -23.21
N ASP A 310 17.58 11.64 -23.11
CA ASP A 310 18.00 10.85 -24.28
C ASP A 310 17.83 9.32 -24.12
N ASP A 311 17.23 8.88 -23.00
CA ASP A 311 17.06 7.48 -22.61
C ASP A 311 18.36 6.64 -22.56
N MET A 312 19.54 7.28 -22.61
CA MET A 312 20.81 6.59 -22.49
C MET A 312 21.06 6.14 -21.05
N ALA A 313 21.69 4.98 -20.88
CA ALA A 313 22.05 4.44 -19.59
C ALA A 313 22.89 5.45 -18.77
N ALA A 314 22.43 5.77 -17.56
CA ALA A 314 23.12 6.67 -16.66
C ALA A 314 24.10 5.87 -15.80
N THR A 315 25.41 6.05 -16.02
CA THR A 315 26.46 5.22 -15.42
C THR A 315 27.27 5.96 -14.37
N GLY A 316 27.90 5.22 -13.45
CA GLY A 316 28.84 5.77 -12.46
C GLY A 316 28.16 6.55 -11.33
N LEU A 317 26.84 6.48 -11.23
CA LEU A 317 26.08 7.12 -10.17
C LEU A 317 26.25 6.37 -8.84
N SER A 318 26.20 7.12 -7.74
CA SER A 318 26.02 6.55 -6.40
C SER A 318 24.52 6.42 -6.13
N VAL A 319 24.04 5.21 -5.84
CA VAL A 319 22.62 4.95 -5.58
C VAL A 319 22.44 4.52 -4.13
N SER A 320 21.62 5.26 -3.39
CA SER A 320 21.30 4.98 -1.99
C SER A 320 19.82 4.63 -1.84
N LEU A 321 19.52 3.76 -0.87
CA LEU A 321 18.15 3.31 -0.57
C LEU A 321 17.74 3.78 0.83
N MET A 322 16.50 4.22 0.96
CA MET A 322 15.88 4.57 2.23
C MET A 322 14.48 3.93 2.31
N PRO A 323 14.40 2.66 2.73
CA PRO A 323 13.12 2.00 2.97
C PRO A 323 12.49 2.56 4.25
N MET A 324 11.19 2.86 4.17
CA MET A 324 10.42 3.44 5.26
C MET A 324 9.03 2.82 5.29
N MET A 325 8.66 2.22 6.41
CA MET A 325 7.31 1.76 6.67
C MET A 325 6.53 2.85 7.38
N HIS A 326 5.35 3.17 6.85
CA HIS A 326 4.36 4.03 7.47
C HIS A 326 3.34 3.15 8.19
N MET A 327 3.47 3.03 9.50
CA MET A 327 2.67 2.15 10.33
C MET A 327 1.42 2.85 10.87
N THR A 328 0.52 2.08 11.49
CA THR A 328 -0.61 2.59 12.27
C THR A 328 -0.19 3.70 13.24
N SER A 329 -1.08 4.69 13.44
CA SER A 329 -0.88 5.84 14.35
C SER A 329 0.27 6.78 13.98
N GLY A 330 0.68 6.82 12.71
CA GLY A 330 1.69 7.76 12.21
C GLY A 330 3.13 7.41 12.63
N MET A 331 3.36 6.22 13.17
CA MET A 331 4.71 5.73 13.47
C MET A 331 5.43 5.37 12.17
N MET A 332 6.69 5.78 12.05
CA MET A 332 7.55 5.41 10.93
C MET A 332 8.63 4.44 11.39
N HIS A 333 8.98 3.50 10.53
CA HIS A 333 9.99 2.49 10.81
C HIS A 333 10.88 2.26 9.58
N GLY A 334 12.19 2.48 9.71
CA GLY A 334 13.15 2.19 8.64
C GLY A 334 13.47 0.71 8.52
N SER A 335 14.30 0.34 7.55
CA SER A 335 14.90 -1.00 7.48
C SER A 335 16.35 -0.94 7.04
N PRO A 336 17.20 -1.91 7.45
CA PRO A 336 18.54 -2.03 6.92
C PRO A 336 18.55 -2.24 5.41
N THR A 337 19.60 -1.73 4.76
CA THR A 337 19.85 -1.97 3.33
C THR A 337 21.23 -2.57 3.16
N GLY A 338 21.38 -3.47 2.19
CA GLY A 338 22.70 -3.89 1.72
C GLY A 338 23.30 -2.93 0.70
N GLY A 339 22.60 -1.81 0.43
CA GLY A 339 22.96 -0.81 -0.57
C GLY A 339 22.67 -1.26 -2.00
N CYS A 340 23.24 -0.50 -2.94
CA CYS A 340 23.22 -0.77 -4.37
C CYS A 340 24.65 -0.72 -4.92
N SER A 341 24.98 -1.69 -5.77
CA SER A 341 26.25 -1.74 -6.51
C SER A 341 25.99 -1.70 -8.01
N VAL A 342 26.87 -1.05 -8.78
CA VAL A 342 26.79 -1.05 -10.24
C VAL A 342 26.80 -2.50 -10.75
N SER A 343 25.88 -2.82 -11.65
CA SER A 343 25.80 -4.16 -12.21
C SER A 343 27.01 -4.46 -13.09
N ALA A 344 27.56 -5.67 -12.92
CA ALA A 344 28.74 -6.09 -13.68
C ALA A 344 28.43 -6.38 -15.17
N THR A 345 27.17 -6.58 -15.52
CA THR A 345 26.78 -7.06 -16.86
C THR A 345 26.07 -6.00 -17.71
N THR A 346 25.48 -4.99 -17.09
CA THR A 346 24.59 -4.05 -17.78
C THR A 346 24.86 -2.63 -17.32
N ALA A 347 25.22 -1.75 -18.27
CA ALA A 347 25.41 -0.34 -17.97
C ALA A 347 24.09 0.30 -17.52
N GLY A 348 24.16 1.15 -16.48
CA GLY A 348 23.00 1.84 -15.91
C GLY A 348 22.10 0.95 -15.04
N GLU A 349 22.43 -0.33 -14.85
CA GLU A 349 21.77 -1.17 -13.85
C GLU A 349 22.55 -1.22 -12.54
N TYR A 350 21.81 -1.34 -11.44
CA TYR A 350 22.31 -1.39 -10.08
C TYR A 350 21.71 -2.60 -9.35
N ASP A 351 22.54 -3.50 -8.86
CA ASP A 351 22.14 -4.64 -8.03
C ASP A 351 21.93 -4.14 -6.60
N CYS A 352 20.69 -4.22 -6.12
CA CYS A 352 20.24 -3.61 -4.88
C CYS A 352 19.67 -4.65 -3.91
N SER A 353 19.81 -4.37 -2.60
CA SER A 353 19.20 -5.21 -1.57
C SER A 353 18.66 -4.42 -0.37
N VAL A 354 17.50 -4.84 0.11
CA VAL A 354 16.86 -4.34 1.33
C VAL A 354 16.56 -5.53 2.24
N TYR A 355 16.73 -5.34 3.54
CA TYR A 355 16.41 -6.34 4.56
C TYR A 355 15.20 -5.86 5.35
N TYR A 356 13.99 -6.14 4.86
CA TYR A 356 12.74 -5.68 5.47
C TYR A 356 12.54 -6.29 6.85
N LEU A 357 12.30 -5.46 7.86
CA LEU A 357 12.13 -5.90 9.24
C LEU A 357 10.75 -6.52 9.51
N MET A 358 9.77 -6.28 8.64
CA MET A 358 8.40 -6.81 8.72
C MET A 358 7.67 -6.64 7.37
N GLY A 359 6.59 -7.39 7.16
CA GLY A 359 5.69 -7.22 6.01
C GLY A 359 4.80 -5.96 6.12
N SER A 360 4.11 -5.61 5.04
CA SER A 360 3.03 -4.60 5.01
C SER A 360 1.75 -5.12 5.66
N SER A 361 1.53 -6.44 5.72
CA SER A 361 0.35 -7.06 6.29
C SER A 361 0.72 -8.29 7.11
N MET A 362 -0.02 -8.59 8.16
CA MET A 362 0.12 -9.81 8.94
C MET A 362 -0.41 -11.02 8.16
N SER A 363 -0.04 -12.23 8.61
CA SER A 363 -0.49 -13.48 7.98
C SER A 363 -2.01 -13.69 7.99
N ASN A 364 -2.75 -12.99 8.86
CA ASN A 364 -4.21 -12.99 8.89
C ASN A 364 -4.84 -11.92 7.97
N GLY A 365 -4.05 -11.26 7.14
CA GLY A 365 -4.49 -10.23 6.19
C GLY A 365 -4.66 -8.83 6.79
N MET A 366 -4.45 -8.65 8.10
CA MET A 366 -4.52 -7.30 8.70
C MET A 366 -3.32 -6.47 8.24
N SER A 367 -3.58 -5.31 7.64
CA SER A 367 -2.53 -4.36 7.27
C SER A 367 -1.80 -3.86 8.51
N MET A 368 -0.50 -3.65 8.37
CA MET A 368 0.36 -2.98 9.36
C MET A 368 0.78 -1.59 8.88
N GLY A 369 0.30 -1.17 7.69
CA GLY A 369 0.75 0.02 7.00
C GLY A 369 1.28 -0.29 5.60
N TYR A 370 2.02 0.66 5.03
CA TYR A 370 2.63 0.52 3.72
C TYR A 370 4.13 0.84 3.74
N TRP A 371 4.87 0.27 2.81
CA TRP A 371 6.30 0.55 2.63
C TRP A 371 6.49 1.53 1.49
N GLN A 372 7.31 2.54 1.75
CA GLN A 372 7.97 3.37 0.76
C GLN A 372 9.43 2.94 0.63
N LEU A 373 9.92 2.90 -0.61
CA LEU A 373 11.31 2.72 -0.95
C LEU A 373 11.76 3.97 -1.70
N LYS A 374 12.38 4.90 -0.97
CA LYS A 374 12.99 6.08 -1.57
C LYS A 374 14.37 5.70 -2.13
N VAL A 375 14.56 5.95 -3.41
CA VAL A 375 15.82 5.75 -4.12
C VAL A 375 16.44 7.13 -4.36
N MET A 376 17.69 7.30 -3.95
CA MET A 376 18.44 8.56 -4.11
C MET A 376 19.60 8.35 -5.10
N ILE A 377 19.63 9.16 -6.15
CA ILE A 377 20.52 9.08 -7.30
C ILE A 377 21.56 10.20 -7.21
N GLY A 378 22.84 9.83 -7.14
CA GLY A 378 23.93 10.76 -6.80
C GLY A 378 24.25 10.80 -5.30
N GLY A 379 23.85 9.78 -4.54
CA GLY A 379 24.01 9.69 -3.09
C GLY A 379 22.86 10.35 -2.32
N MET A 380 23.00 10.47 -0.98
CA MET A 380 21.93 10.90 -0.07
C MET A 380 21.36 12.31 -0.31
N MET A 381 22.09 13.15 -1.04
CA MET A 381 21.69 14.54 -1.36
C MET A 381 21.29 14.71 -2.83
N GLY A 382 21.22 13.60 -3.57
CA GLY A 382 20.90 13.59 -4.99
C GLY A 382 19.40 13.66 -5.29
N GLU A 383 19.05 13.50 -6.56
CA GLU A 383 17.65 13.39 -6.98
C GLU A 383 17.02 12.12 -6.42
N SER A 384 15.72 12.13 -6.16
CA SER A 384 15.05 10.96 -5.60
C SER A 384 13.75 10.61 -6.30
N VAL A 385 13.50 9.31 -6.37
CA VAL A 385 12.20 8.74 -6.73
C VAL A 385 11.73 7.84 -5.59
N THR A 386 10.43 7.54 -5.54
CA THR A 386 9.84 6.68 -4.51
C THR A 386 9.03 5.57 -5.15
N PHE A 387 9.18 4.35 -4.63
CA PHE A 387 8.35 3.20 -4.98
C PHE A 387 7.60 2.71 -3.75
N SER A 388 6.43 2.11 -3.92
CA SER A 388 5.64 1.58 -2.79
C SER A 388 5.50 0.04 -2.88
N PRO A 389 6.57 -0.73 -2.59
CA PRO A 389 6.53 -2.18 -2.69
C PRO A 389 5.58 -2.81 -1.66
N ALA A 390 4.76 -3.75 -2.10
CA ALA A 390 4.02 -4.64 -1.20
C ALA A 390 5.00 -5.68 -0.61
N VAL A 391 5.33 -5.56 0.67
CA VAL A 391 6.22 -6.47 1.37
C VAL A 391 5.39 -7.53 2.07
N MET A 392 5.57 -8.80 1.75
CA MET A 392 4.83 -9.89 2.41
C MET A 392 5.54 -10.33 3.69
N MET A 393 4.81 -10.97 4.61
CA MET A 393 5.47 -11.70 5.72
C MET A 393 6.27 -12.87 5.16
N ALA A 394 7.40 -13.17 5.79
CA ALA A 394 8.17 -14.36 5.46
C ALA A 394 7.30 -15.61 5.65
N MET A 395 7.32 -16.51 4.66
CA MET A 395 6.68 -17.83 4.74
C MET A 395 7.76 -18.91 4.74
N GLY A 396 7.64 -19.88 5.65
CA GLY A 396 8.59 -20.99 5.76
C GLY A 396 9.78 -20.65 6.65
N ASP A 397 10.96 -20.55 6.05
CA ASP A 397 12.22 -20.32 6.77
C ASP A 397 12.20 -19.04 7.61
N THR A 398 12.92 -19.05 8.73
CA THR A 398 13.15 -17.85 9.53
C THR A 398 13.97 -16.86 8.71
N ALA A 399 13.38 -15.69 8.43
CA ALA A 399 14.05 -14.63 7.69
C ALA A 399 15.07 -13.85 8.54
N LYS A 400 14.82 -13.73 9.85
CA LYS A 400 15.55 -12.86 10.76
C LYS A 400 15.50 -13.36 12.21
N VAL A 401 16.56 -13.15 12.95
CA VAL A 401 16.59 -13.22 14.42
C VAL A 401 17.09 -11.91 15.02
N THR A 402 16.66 -11.60 16.24
CA THR A 402 17.08 -10.40 16.96
C THR A 402 17.88 -10.77 18.20
N LEU A 403 19.07 -10.21 18.35
CA LEU A 403 19.89 -10.28 19.54
C LEU A 403 20.09 -8.87 20.11
N ARG A 404 20.35 -8.75 21.41
CA ARG A 404 20.40 -7.48 22.12
C ARG A 404 21.68 -7.35 22.94
N GLY A 405 22.16 -6.12 23.07
CA GLY A 405 23.18 -5.76 24.07
C GLY A 405 22.69 -6.09 25.49
N GLN A 406 23.63 -6.32 26.40
CA GLN A 406 23.33 -6.73 27.79
C GLN A 406 23.51 -5.60 28.80
N THR A 407 24.47 -4.70 28.56
CA THR A 407 24.96 -3.73 29.54
C THR A 407 24.63 -2.29 29.15
N ASP A 408 24.81 -1.36 30.10
CA ASP A 408 24.69 0.09 29.87
C ASP A 408 25.66 0.62 28.78
N SER A 409 26.66 -0.18 28.37
CA SER A 409 27.64 0.19 27.36
C SER A 409 27.20 -0.09 25.92
N ASP A 410 26.08 -0.79 25.73
CA ASP A 410 25.52 -1.08 24.41
C ASP A 410 24.02 -0.80 24.36
N MET A 411 23.73 0.49 24.49
CA MET A 411 22.38 1.04 24.49
C MET A 411 22.19 2.05 23.36
N ILE A 412 20.94 2.36 23.08
CA ILE A 412 20.51 3.50 22.28
C ILE A 412 19.49 4.32 23.07
N ALA A 413 19.26 5.56 22.63
CA ALA A 413 18.10 6.31 23.08
C ALA A 413 16.83 5.52 22.72
N GLY A 414 16.04 5.13 23.73
CA GLY A 414 14.73 4.53 23.49
C GLY A 414 13.71 5.57 23.06
N MET A 415 12.46 5.14 22.88
CA MET A 415 11.39 6.06 22.50
C MET A 415 11.07 7.01 23.66
N ALA A 416 10.91 8.30 23.33
CA ALA A 416 10.42 9.29 24.27
C ALA A 416 8.99 8.90 24.67
N MET A 417 8.77 8.66 25.96
CA MET A 417 7.43 8.46 26.51
C MET A 417 6.76 9.83 26.68
N ASP A 418 5.42 9.88 26.70
CA ASP A 418 4.67 11.09 27.01
C ASP A 418 5.15 11.68 28.36
N GLY A 419 5.69 12.90 28.31
CA GLY A 419 6.49 13.49 29.40
C GLY A 419 7.97 13.75 29.06
N GLY A 420 8.45 13.39 27.87
CA GLY A 420 9.65 13.94 27.23
C GLY A 420 11.00 13.31 27.63
N MET A 421 11.03 12.30 28.49
CA MET A 421 12.26 11.56 28.81
C MET A 421 12.30 10.24 28.03
N ALA A 422 13.25 10.14 27.09
CA ALA A 422 13.59 8.89 26.44
C ALA A 422 14.39 8.01 27.43
N MET A 423 13.89 6.81 27.71
CA MET A 423 14.63 5.86 28.53
C MET A 423 15.60 5.09 27.62
N PRO A 424 16.87 4.91 28.01
CA PRO A 424 17.79 4.06 27.26
C PRO A 424 17.22 2.66 27.05
N GLU A 425 17.42 2.09 25.87
CA GLU A 425 17.09 0.70 25.56
C GLU A 425 18.30 -0.06 25.07
N ASN A 426 18.36 -1.37 25.35
CA ASN A 426 19.44 -2.21 24.85
C ASN A 426 19.41 -2.24 23.32
N ARG A 427 20.57 -2.01 22.71
CA ARG A 427 20.71 -2.00 21.26
C ARG A 427 20.29 -3.33 20.68
N SER A 428 19.46 -3.29 19.64
CA SER A 428 19.04 -4.48 18.90
C SER A 428 19.92 -4.69 17.68
N TYR A 429 20.42 -5.92 17.52
CA TYR A 429 21.10 -6.43 16.36
C TYR A 429 20.18 -7.40 15.63
N TYR A 430 19.91 -7.11 14.37
CA TYR A 430 19.12 -7.95 13.48
C TYR A 430 20.06 -8.75 12.61
N LEU A 431 19.94 -10.06 12.69
CA LEU A 431 20.67 -11.01 11.86
C LEU A 431 19.68 -11.57 10.85
N PHE A 432 19.93 -11.33 9.57
CA PHE A 432 19.10 -11.80 8.47
C PHE A 432 19.76 -12.96 7.74
N LYS A 433 18.95 -13.92 7.29
CA LYS A 433 19.39 -14.91 6.30
C LYS A 433 19.67 -14.18 4.99
N ASP A 434 20.92 -14.09 4.58
CA ASP A 434 21.31 -13.53 3.29
C ASP A 434 21.19 -14.58 2.18
N SER A 435 21.75 -15.77 2.42
CA SER A 435 21.65 -16.90 1.52
C SER A 435 22.05 -18.20 2.24
N LEU A 436 21.53 -19.32 1.77
CA LEU A 436 21.94 -20.66 2.18
C LEU A 436 22.18 -21.47 0.90
N SER A 437 23.38 -22.03 0.79
CA SER A 437 23.82 -22.79 -0.39
C SER A 437 24.68 -23.98 0.03
N GLY A 438 25.12 -24.78 -0.94
CA GLY A 438 25.92 -25.98 -0.70
C GLY A 438 25.09 -27.24 -0.87
N MET A 439 25.53 -28.33 -0.22
CA MET A 439 24.89 -29.63 -0.32
C MET A 439 24.91 -30.35 1.02
N THR A 440 24.05 -31.36 1.19
CA THR A 440 24.00 -32.21 2.39
C THR A 440 25.38 -32.54 2.95
N GLY A 441 25.64 -32.10 4.19
CA GLY A 441 26.91 -32.31 4.90
C GLY A 441 28.00 -31.28 4.63
N ASN A 442 27.75 -30.26 3.80
CA ASN A 442 28.65 -29.14 3.55
C ASN A 442 27.88 -27.93 3.00
N HIS A 443 27.21 -27.21 3.89
CA HIS A 443 26.47 -25.99 3.55
C HIS A 443 27.25 -24.73 3.89
N THR A 444 26.90 -23.66 3.20
CA THR A 444 27.39 -22.30 3.44
C THR A 444 26.20 -21.40 3.75
N LEU A 445 26.17 -20.84 4.95
CA LEU A 445 25.20 -19.84 5.38
C LEU A 445 25.84 -18.46 5.33
N LYS A 446 25.19 -17.53 4.64
CA LYS A 446 25.50 -16.11 4.70
C LYS A 446 24.48 -15.37 5.54
N LEU A 447 24.95 -14.48 6.40
CA LEU A 447 24.16 -13.64 7.26
C LEU A 447 24.46 -12.18 7.00
N PHE A 448 23.44 -11.34 7.10
CA PHE A 448 23.60 -9.89 7.14
C PHE A 448 23.25 -9.39 8.55
N VAL A 449 24.16 -8.63 9.17
CA VAL A 449 24.01 -8.11 10.53
C VAL A 449 23.88 -6.59 10.49
N ALA A 450 22.80 -6.08 11.06
CA ALA A 450 22.55 -4.65 11.22
C ALA A 450 22.13 -4.29 12.65
N ALA A 451 22.57 -3.15 13.15
CA ALA A 451 22.18 -2.62 14.45
C ALA A 451 21.15 -1.49 14.31
N LYS A 452 20.16 -1.49 15.19
CA LYS A 452 19.26 -0.35 15.40
C LYS A 452 20.07 0.81 16.00
N GLU A 453 20.05 1.96 15.35
CA GLU A 453 20.54 3.22 15.93
C GLU A 453 19.38 4.11 16.35
N SER A 454 18.26 4.04 15.62
CA SER A 454 16.97 4.64 15.93
C SER A 454 15.85 3.85 15.24
N MET A 455 14.59 4.28 15.38
CA MET A 455 13.49 3.69 14.60
C MET A 455 13.66 3.85 13.09
N MET A 456 14.47 4.83 12.65
CA MET A 456 14.65 5.20 11.24
C MET A 456 16.04 4.85 10.69
N SER A 457 17.02 4.56 11.56
CA SER A 457 18.40 4.27 11.16
C SER A 457 18.82 2.88 11.61
N TYR A 458 19.28 2.11 10.63
CA TYR A 458 19.83 0.76 10.83
C TYR A 458 21.14 0.67 10.08
N LYS A 459 22.23 0.42 10.82
CA LYS A 459 23.57 0.40 10.27
C LYS A 459 24.08 -1.02 10.16
N ALA A 460 24.60 -1.40 8.99
CA ALA A 460 25.32 -2.65 8.82
C ALA A 460 26.51 -2.70 9.78
N VAL A 461 26.75 -3.86 10.41
CA VAL A 461 27.73 -3.98 11.49
C VAL A 461 28.87 -4.92 11.08
N SER A 462 30.06 -4.35 10.96
CA SER A 462 31.34 -5.06 10.83
C SER A 462 32.40 -4.40 11.71
N VAL A 463 33.57 -5.03 11.84
CA VAL A 463 34.69 -4.43 12.58
C VAL A 463 35.04 -3.05 12.00
N GLY A 464 35.24 -2.06 12.86
CA GLY A 464 35.51 -0.66 12.50
C GLY A 464 34.25 0.20 12.32
N THR A 465 33.05 -0.38 12.39
CA THR A 465 31.80 0.38 12.35
C THR A 465 31.65 1.24 13.61
N VAL A 466 31.31 2.52 13.44
CA VAL A 466 30.90 3.39 14.56
C VAL A 466 29.37 3.50 14.56
N LEU A 467 28.72 3.02 15.61
CA LEU A 467 27.27 3.08 15.82
C LEU A 467 26.92 4.33 16.65
N ASN A 468 25.80 4.98 16.34
CA ASN A 468 25.36 6.27 16.91
C ASN A 468 26.50 7.31 16.94
N GLY A 469 27.32 7.35 15.87
CA GLY A 469 28.48 8.23 15.80
C GLY A 469 28.11 9.71 16.02
N GLY A 470 28.86 10.38 16.89
CA GLY A 470 28.62 11.75 17.31
C GLY A 470 27.69 11.90 18.52
N ASP A 471 27.07 10.82 19.01
CA ASP A 471 26.29 10.83 20.26
C ASP A 471 27.15 10.40 21.45
N ALA A 472 27.50 11.35 22.32
CA ALA A 472 28.35 11.09 23.47
C ALA A 472 27.80 10.06 24.48
N SER A 473 26.50 9.76 24.44
CA SER A 473 25.84 8.83 25.37
C SER A 473 25.68 7.43 24.81
N TYR A 474 25.63 7.27 23.48
CA TYR A 474 25.28 6.01 22.82
C TYR A 474 26.26 5.59 21.73
N GLU A 475 27.31 6.37 21.46
CA GLU A 475 28.33 6.02 20.47
C GLU A 475 29.04 4.71 20.87
N LEU A 476 29.08 3.76 19.93
CA LEU A 476 29.79 2.49 20.11
C LEU A 476 30.65 2.22 18.89
N THR A 477 31.97 2.22 19.09
CA THR A 477 32.91 1.73 18.07
C THR A 477 33.04 0.22 18.18
N VAL A 478 32.77 -0.50 17.08
CA VAL A 478 32.94 -1.96 16.98
C VAL A 478 34.41 -2.27 16.77
N ALA A 479 35.12 -2.55 17.86
CA ALA A 479 36.54 -2.88 17.87
C ALA A 479 36.79 -4.38 17.61
N SER A 480 35.89 -5.25 18.04
CA SER A 480 35.88 -6.67 17.72
C SER A 480 34.46 -7.17 17.52
N MET A 481 34.31 -8.18 16.66
CA MET A 481 33.03 -8.83 16.40
C MET A 481 33.26 -10.27 15.97
N ASP A 482 32.48 -11.19 16.52
CA ASP A 482 32.49 -12.61 16.16
C ASP A 482 31.06 -13.08 15.90
N VAL A 483 30.87 -13.83 14.83
CA VAL A 483 29.61 -14.50 14.49
C VAL A 483 29.88 -15.99 14.40
N ASP A 484 29.19 -16.78 15.22
CA ASP A 484 29.32 -18.24 15.23
C ASP A 484 28.01 -18.92 14.86
N VAL A 485 28.09 -20.02 14.13
CA VAL A 485 26.94 -20.81 13.68
C VAL A 485 27.03 -22.24 14.21
N SER A 486 25.89 -22.80 14.63
CA SER A 486 25.78 -24.18 15.12
C SER A 486 24.49 -24.85 14.64
N THR A 487 24.50 -26.16 14.46
CA THR A 487 23.29 -26.98 14.18
C THR A 487 22.83 -27.80 15.39
N ASP A 488 23.61 -27.82 16.47
CA ASP A 488 23.34 -28.61 17.68
C ASP A 488 23.39 -27.78 18.99
N GLY A 489 23.76 -26.49 18.90
CA GLY A 489 23.89 -25.57 20.03
C GLY A 489 25.17 -25.76 20.86
N SER A 490 26.07 -26.67 20.47
CA SER A 490 27.27 -27.06 21.22
C SER A 490 28.57 -26.98 20.41
N THR A 491 28.52 -27.35 19.14
CA THR A 491 29.62 -27.27 18.19
C THR A 491 29.45 -26.02 17.33
N TRP A 492 30.43 -25.11 17.39
CA TRP A 492 30.34 -23.79 16.76
C TRP A 492 31.36 -23.64 15.63
N ILE A 493 30.90 -23.08 14.52
CA ILE A 493 31.71 -22.71 13.36
C ILE A 493 31.77 -21.19 13.30
N ALA A 494 32.98 -20.63 13.35
CA ALA A 494 33.17 -19.20 13.19
C ALA A 494 32.90 -18.77 11.74
N ALA A 495 32.12 -17.72 11.56
CA ALA A 495 31.89 -17.08 10.27
C ALA A 495 33.01 -16.07 9.96
N SER A 496 33.34 -15.89 8.69
CA SER A 496 34.23 -14.83 8.22
C SER A 496 33.48 -13.52 7.97
N ASP A 497 34.05 -12.39 8.38
CA ASP A 497 33.56 -11.05 8.03
C ASP A 497 33.89 -10.76 6.55
N ASP A 498 32.84 -10.60 5.74
CA ASP A 498 32.95 -10.22 4.32
C ASP A 498 32.88 -8.69 4.14
N GLY A 499 32.79 -7.93 5.24
CA GLY A 499 32.61 -6.49 5.27
C GLY A 499 31.16 -6.07 5.09
N ASN A 500 30.86 -4.80 5.41
CA ASN A 500 29.53 -4.19 5.24
C ASN A 500 28.39 -5.00 5.88
N GLY A 501 28.65 -5.63 7.02
CA GLY A 501 27.68 -6.43 7.76
C GLY A 501 27.42 -7.82 7.20
N LEU A 502 28.13 -8.28 6.16
CA LEU A 502 27.99 -9.64 5.64
C LEU A 502 28.95 -10.60 6.33
N TRP A 503 28.45 -11.78 6.70
CA TRP A 503 29.21 -12.82 7.39
C TRP A 503 28.95 -14.18 6.74
N THR A 504 30.01 -14.96 6.49
CA THR A 504 29.91 -16.27 5.83
C THR A 504 30.40 -17.39 6.75
N ALA A 505 29.51 -18.32 7.11
CA ALA A 505 29.86 -19.58 7.77
C ALA A 505 29.83 -20.72 6.74
N ALA A 506 30.98 -21.31 6.45
CA ALA A 506 31.13 -22.43 5.51
C ALA A 506 31.40 -23.75 6.25
N GLY A 507 31.16 -24.89 5.59
CA GLY A 507 31.42 -26.20 6.18
C GLY A 507 30.39 -26.63 7.22
N ILE A 508 29.16 -26.08 7.15
CA ILE A 508 28.09 -26.43 8.07
C ILE A 508 27.64 -27.87 7.80
N THR A 509 27.67 -28.70 8.84
CA THR A 509 27.21 -30.10 8.81
C THR A 509 25.91 -30.26 9.59
N GLY A 510 25.19 -31.37 9.39
CA GLY A 510 23.92 -31.66 10.08
C GLY A 510 22.68 -31.08 9.40
N LEU A 511 22.83 -30.42 8.26
CA LEU A 511 21.74 -29.97 7.40
C LEU A 511 21.51 -30.97 6.27
N THR A 512 20.24 -31.23 5.97
CA THR A 512 19.80 -32.13 4.89
C THR A 512 18.94 -31.36 3.90
N ASP A 513 19.20 -31.50 2.61
CA ASP A 513 18.47 -30.77 1.57
C ASP A 513 16.98 -31.13 1.58
N GLY A 514 16.13 -30.12 1.38
CA GLY A 514 14.67 -30.23 1.42
C GLY A 514 14.07 -30.47 2.82
N THR A 515 14.88 -30.53 3.87
CA THR A 515 14.41 -30.75 5.24
C THR A 515 14.70 -29.52 6.10
N ALA A 516 13.65 -28.96 6.70
CA ALA A 516 13.80 -27.86 7.65
C ALA A 516 14.60 -28.30 8.88
N ALA A 517 15.58 -27.50 9.29
CA ALA A 517 16.43 -27.75 10.44
C ALA A 517 16.69 -26.46 11.23
N SER A 518 16.98 -26.60 12.52
CA SER A 518 17.36 -25.48 13.37
C SER A 518 18.84 -25.14 13.19
N VAL A 519 19.13 -23.86 13.01
CA VAL A 519 20.48 -23.30 12.98
C VAL A 519 20.55 -22.18 14.00
N TYR A 520 21.50 -22.30 14.92
CA TYR A 520 21.74 -21.35 16.00
C TYR A 520 22.86 -20.40 15.63
N VAL A 521 22.69 -19.13 15.97
CA VAL A 521 23.67 -18.08 15.68
C VAL A 521 23.98 -17.30 16.94
N ARG A 522 25.25 -17.23 17.29
CA ARG A 522 25.77 -16.39 18.38
C ARG A 522 26.48 -15.18 17.78
N LEU A 523 26.27 -14.03 18.40
CA LEU A 523 26.94 -12.78 18.07
C LEU A 523 27.68 -12.28 19.30
N THR A 524 28.94 -11.90 19.14
CA THR A 524 29.74 -11.22 20.16
C THR A 524 30.23 -9.90 19.57
N VAL A 525 30.07 -8.79 20.30
CA VAL A 525 30.57 -7.47 19.90
C VAL A 525 31.36 -6.89 21.06
N ASN A 526 32.60 -6.47 20.81
CA ASN A 526 33.52 -5.94 21.83
C ASN A 526 33.68 -6.86 23.05
N GLY A 527 33.64 -8.18 22.83
CA GLY A 527 33.72 -9.19 23.88
C GLY A 527 32.41 -9.44 24.66
N GLU A 528 31.33 -8.72 24.36
CA GLU A 528 30.01 -8.96 24.93
C GLU A 528 29.15 -9.83 23.99
N GLN A 529 28.78 -11.02 24.45
CA GLN A 529 27.83 -11.89 23.75
C GLN A 529 26.44 -11.23 23.72
N LYS A 530 25.76 -11.23 22.59
CA LYS A 530 24.40 -10.68 22.46
C LYS A 530 23.37 -11.78 22.72
N THR A 531 22.29 -11.44 23.42
CA THR A 531 21.27 -12.40 23.86
C THR A 531 19.89 -12.01 23.37
N THR A 532 18.95 -12.95 23.31
CA THR A 532 17.60 -12.71 22.78
C THR A 532 16.79 -11.73 23.63
N ASN A 533 17.12 -11.60 24.92
CA ASN A 533 16.40 -10.78 25.89
C ASN A 533 17.22 -9.60 26.44
N GLY A 534 18.48 -9.45 26.04
CA GLY A 534 19.36 -8.39 26.54
C GLY A 534 19.77 -8.58 28.00
N LEU A 535 19.66 -9.78 28.55
CA LEU A 535 20.22 -10.15 29.86
C LEU A 535 21.52 -10.95 29.66
N SER A 536 22.23 -11.22 30.74
CA SER A 536 23.41 -12.09 30.71
C SER A 536 23.12 -13.47 30.11
N PRO A 537 24.10 -14.13 29.46
CA PRO A 537 23.92 -15.45 28.89
C PRO A 537 23.56 -16.42 30.01
N ALA A 538 22.49 -17.20 29.83
CA ALA A 538 22.04 -18.17 30.80
C ALA A 538 22.98 -19.39 30.88
N GLY A 539 23.73 -19.66 29.80
CA GLY A 539 24.63 -20.81 29.70
C GLY A 539 23.91 -22.16 29.53
N ASP A 540 22.59 -22.12 29.35
CA ASP A 540 21.72 -23.27 29.11
C ASP A 540 21.04 -23.24 27.72
N GLY A 541 21.38 -22.24 26.90
CA GLY A 541 20.83 -22.03 25.56
C GLY A 541 19.52 -21.26 25.51
N SER A 542 18.91 -20.90 26.64
CA SER A 542 17.59 -20.25 26.66
C SER A 542 17.57 -18.83 26.07
N ASN A 543 18.66 -18.08 26.21
CA ASN A 543 18.81 -16.73 25.63
C ASN A 543 20.16 -16.50 24.92
N ASP A 544 21.01 -17.51 24.85
CA ASP A 544 22.42 -17.38 24.47
C ASP A 544 22.64 -17.12 22.97
N TYR A 545 21.66 -17.44 22.12
CA TYR A 545 21.79 -17.38 20.67
C TYR A 545 20.42 -17.17 19.99
N GLY A 546 20.45 -16.71 18.74
CA GLY A 546 19.28 -16.65 17.87
C GLY A 546 19.07 -18.00 17.18
N ALA A 547 17.83 -18.41 16.95
CA ALA A 547 17.50 -19.66 16.29
C ALA A 547 16.77 -19.40 14.96
N PHE A 548 17.34 -19.90 13.87
CA PHE A 548 16.71 -19.95 12.56
C PHE A 548 16.13 -21.34 12.31
N THR A 549 14.96 -21.40 11.71
CA THR A 549 14.51 -22.60 10.98
C THR A 549 14.86 -22.40 9.51
N LEU A 550 15.74 -23.24 8.96
CA LEU A 550 16.22 -23.14 7.59
C LEU A 550 15.99 -24.44 6.82
N THR A 551 15.58 -24.32 5.57
CA THR A 551 15.40 -25.45 4.64
C THR A 551 16.44 -25.30 3.52
N PRO A 552 17.53 -26.09 3.53
CA PRO A 552 18.49 -26.06 2.45
C PRO A 552 17.85 -26.51 1.13
N GLY A 553 18.10 -25.77 0.05
CA GLY A 553 17.65 -26.18 -1.28
C GLY A 553 18.49 -27.35 -1.79
N GLY A 554 17.85 -28.37 -2.37
CA GLY A 554 18.56 -29.35 -3.19
C GLY A 554 18.99 -28.68 -4.50
N MET A 555 20.24 -28.91 -4.94
CA MET A 555 20.70 -28.48 -6.27
C MET A 555 19.95 -29.20 -7.40
#